data_AF-A0A357AXD9-F1
#
_entry.id   AF-A0A357AXD9-F1
#
_cell.length_a   1.000
_cell.length_b   1.000
_cell.length_c   1.000
_cell.angle_alpha   90.00
_cell.angle_beta   90.00
_cell.angle_gamma   90.00
#
_symmetry.space_group_name_H-M   'P 1'
#
loop_
_entity.id
_entity.type
_entity.pdbx_description
1 polymer ?
#
loop_
_entity_poly.entity_id
_entity_poly.type
_entity_poly.pdbx_seq_one_letter_code
_entity_poly.pdbx_strand_id
1 'polypeptide(L)'
;MRKGSSAHGRPPLRDGEVVTGCLHWIWRLEGGMERMKRIVMITLVCAALVGFVALPALFAADAPKADIVMKSPGAATQGTVTFGHAKHGKQKCEDCHHKMKESKDMKCASCHNDLKEKKGDKSYYNAYHAPTSNHSCLGCHKSMKQGPTACNKCHAKK
;
A
#
# COMPACT_ATOMS: atom_id res chain seq x y z
N MET A 1 -59.85 58.43 -57.78
CA MET A 1 -60.24 57.90 -59.12
C MET A 1 -59.30 56.74 -59.46
N ARG A 2 -59.86 55.55 -59.75
CA ARG A 2 -59.24 54.31 -60.30
C ARG A 2 -58.26 53.55 -59.37
N LYS A 3 -58.61 52.39 -58.80
CA LYS A 3 -58.80 51.01 -59.34
C LYS A 3 -57.52 50.31 -59.82
N GLY A 4 -57.28 49.11 -59.27
CA GLY A 4 -56.34 48.07 -59.68
C GLY A 4 -55.85 47.32 -58.43
N SER A 5 -56.45 46.23 -57.92
CA SER A 5 -56.78 44.89 -58.46
C SER A 5 -55.58 44.08 -58.99
N SER A 6 -55.41 42.90 -58.39
CA SER A 6 -54.58 41.73 -58.76
C SER A 6 -53.05 41.87 -58.58
N ALA A 7 -52.31 40.87 -58.08
CA ALA A 7 -52.58 39.43 -58.04
C ALA A 7 -51.92 38.75 -56.83
N HIS A 8 -52.62 37.73 -56.34
CA HIS A 8 -52.13 36.69 -55.45
C HIS A 8 -51.05 35.83 -56.10
N GLY A 9 -49.98 35.57 -55.37
CA GLY A 9 -49.08 34.44 -55.59
C GLY A 9 -48.67 33.86 -54.25
N ARG A 10 -49.36 32.81 -53.80
CA ARG A 10 -48.92 32.00 -52.66
C ARG A 10 -47.72 31.14 -53.13
N PRO A 11 -46.60 31.08 -52.40
CA PRO A 11 -45.69 29.96 -52.54
C PRO A 11 -46.37 28.68 -52.04
N PRO A 12 -46.04 27.51 -52.62
CA PRO A 12 -46.66 26.24 -52.25
C PRO A 12 -46.33 25.91 -50.79
N LEU A 13 -47.38 25.54 -50.06
CA LEU A 13 -47.27 24.88 -48.76
C LEU A 13 -46.47 23.60 -48.96
N ARG A 14 -45.30 23.52 -48.30
CA ARG A 14 -44.62 22.24 -48.12
C ARG A 14 -45.34 21.52 -46.99
N ASP A 15 -46.10 20.51 -47.38
CA ASP A 15 -46.69 19.53 -46.49
C ASP A 15 -45.55 18.76 -45.80
N GLY A 16 -45.44 18.85 -44.47
CA GLY A 16 -44.45 18.03 -43.76
C GLY A 16 -44.14 18.33 -42.30
N GLU A 17 -44.79 19.28 -41.63
CA GLU A 17 -44.37 19.70 -40.27
C GLU A 17 -45.35 19.38 -39.12
N VAL A 18 -46.11 18.28 -39.19
CA VAL A 18 -47.07 17.98 -38.08
C VAL A 18 -47.00 16.56 -37.50
N VAL A 19 -45.99 15.73 -37.85
CA VAL A 19 -45.94 14.33 -37.36
C VAL A 19 -44.71 13.96 -36.52
N THR A 20 -43.90 14.93 -36.07
CA THR A 20 -42.68 14.68 -35.29
C THR A 20 -42.77 15.09 -33.81
N GLY A 21 -43.97 15.34 -33.28
CA GLY A 21 -44.16 15.69 -31.86
C GLY A 21 -44.34 14.50 -30.91
N CYS A 22 -44.87 13.36 -31.39
CA CYS A 22 -45.35 12.31 -30.49
C CYS A 22 -44.39 11.11 -30.32
N LEU A 23 -43.49 10.84 -31.29
CA LEU A 23 -42.54 9.72 -31.19
C LEU A 23 -41.24 10.06 -30.44
N HIS A 24 -40.96 11.34 -30.18
CA HIS A 24 -39.75 11.75 -29.44
C HIS A 24 -39.84 11.44 -27.93
N TRP A 25 -41.06 11.29 -27.39
CA TRP A 25 -41.26 10.98 -25.97
C TRP A 25 -41.04 9.49 -25.66
N ILE A 26 -41.28 8.58 -26.61
CA ILE A 26 -41.15 7.13 -26.40
C ILE A 26 -39.66 6.70 -26.45
N TRP A 27 -38.85 7.27 -27.34
CA TRP A 27 -37.40 6.99 -27.43
C TRP A 27 -36.57 7.49 -26.23
N ARG A 28 -37.12 8.36 -25.38
CA ARG A 28 -36.41 8.91 -24.22
C ARG A 28 -36.44 7.98 -23.00
N LEU A 29 -37.35 7.01 -22.92
CA LEU A 29 -37.52 6.14 -21.75
C LEU A 29 -36.70 4.84 -21.82
N GLU A 30 -36.58 4.19 -22.98
CA GLU A 30 -35.76 2.96 -23.12
C GLU A 30 -34.24 3.21 -23.00
N GLY A 31 -33.76 4.37 -23.47
CA GLY A 31 -32.37 4.79 -23.27
C GLY A 31 -32.04 5.20 -21.83
N GLY A 32 -33.03 5.33 -20.94
CA GLY A 32 -32.84 5.66 -19.53
C GLY A 32 -32.35 4.47 -18.72
N MET A 33 -32.90 3.27 -18.97
CA MET A 33 -32.53 2.04 -18.26
C MET A 33 -31.12 1.56 -18.62
N GLU A 34 -30.73 1.61 -19.90
CA GLU A 34 -29.38 1.25 -20.33
C GLU A 34 -28.33 2.29 -19.91
N ARG A 35 -28.69 3.58 -19.82
CA ARG A 35 -27.83 4.60 -19.20
C ARG A 35 -27.69 4.40 -17.69
N MET A 36 -28.77 4.03 -16.98
CA MET A 36 -28.73 3.73 -15.55
C MET A 36 -27.88 2.49 -15.25
N LYS A 37 -28.01 1.41 -16.04
CA LYS A 37 -27.14 0.22 -15.93
C LYS A 37 -25.68 0.56 -16.17
N ARG A 38 -25.36 1.38 -17.17
CA ARG A 38 -23.98 1.83 -17.43
C ARG A 38 -23.44 2.68 -16.29
N ILE A 39 -24.24 3.60 -15.73
CA ILE A 39 -23.85 4.40 -14.57
C ILE A 39 -23.64 3.51 -13.34
N VAL A 40 -24.55 2.58 -13.05
CA VAL A 40 -24.42 1.62 -11.94
C VAL A 40 -23.18 0.75 -12.10
N MET A 41 -22.94 0.21 -13.31
CA MET A 41 -21.76 -0.59 -13.61
C MET A 41 -20.46 0.22 -13.50
N ILE A 42 -20.44 1.47 -13.98
CA ILE A 42 -19.30 2.37 -13.83
C ILE A 42 -19.04 2.68 -12.35
N THR A 43 -20.08 2.96 -11.56
CA THR A 43 -19.92 3.22 -10.12
C THR A 43 -19.43 1.99 -9.35
N LEU A 44 -19.89 0.78 -9.71
CA LEU A 44 -19.41 -0.47 -9.10
C LEU A 44 -17.96 -0.77 -9.47
N VAL A 45 -17.56 -0.55 -10.73
CA VAL A 45 -16.17 -0.72 -11.16
C VAL A 45 -15.26 0.31 -10.49
N CYS A 46 -15.69 1.56 -10.38
CA CYS A 46 -14.94 2.59 -9.65
C CYS A 46 -14.82 2.25 -8.16
N ALA A 47 -15.88 1.77 -7.51
CA ALA A 47 -15.83 1.33 -6.12
C ALA A 47 -14.90 0.11 -5.93
N ALA A 48 -14.91 -0.84 -6.87
CA ALA A 48 -14.02 -2.00 -6.86
C ALA A 48 -12.55 -1.60 -7.06
N LEU A 49 -12.27 -0.64 -7.95
CA LEU A 49 -10.92 -0.11 -8.17
C LEU A 49 -10.39 0.64 -6.95
N VAL A 50 -11.22 1.48 -6.32
CA VAL A 50 -10.85 2.16 -5.07
C VAL A 50 -10.63 1.15 -3.95
N GLY A 51 -11.48 0.13 -3.86
CA GLY A 51 -11.29 -1.01 -2.94
C GLY A 51 -9.94 -1.67 -3.17
N PHE A 52 -9.62 -2.06 -4.40
CA PHE A 52 -8.37 -2.75 -4.75
C PHE A 52 -7.11 -1.94 -4.42
N VAL A 53 -7.16 -0.61 -4.54
CA VAL A 53 -6.03 0.28 -4.19
C VAL A 53 -5.93 0.53 -2.68
N ALA A 54 -7.07 0.60 -1.97
CA ALA A 54 -7.08 0.90 -0.54
C ALA A 54 -6.89 -0.34 0.36
N LEU A 55 -7.29 -1.53 -0.10
CA LEU A 55 -7.21 -2.79 0.65
C LEU A 55 -5.79 -3.17 1.12
N PRO A 56 -4.71 -3.00 0.31
CA PRO A 56 -3.36 -3.37 0.73
C PRO A 56 -2.84 -2.58 1.94
N ALA A 57 -3.30 -1.35 2.13
CA ALA A 57 -2.90 -0.51 3.27
C ALA A 57 -3.46 -1.04 4.61
N LEU A 58 -4.56 -1.80 4.58
CA LEU A 58 -5.19 -2.38 5.77
C LEU A 58 -4.51 -3.68 6.24
N PHE A 59 -3.73 -4.33 5.38
CA PHE A 59 -3.04 -5.59 5.69
C PHE A 59 -1.52 -5.41 5.93
N ALA A 60 -1.03 -4.16 5.98
CA ALA A 60 0.35 -3.90 6.38
C ALA A 60 0.52 -4.27 7.86
N ALA A 61 1.45 -5.19 8.14
CA ALA A 61 1.81 -5.52 9.52
C ALA A 61 2.46 -4.30 10.18
N ASP A 62 1.76 -3.69 11.14
CA ASP A 62 2.26 -2.53 11.86
C ASP A 62 3.48 -2.90 12.71
N ALA A 63 4.56 -2.14 12.55
CA ALA A 63 5.71 -2.26 13.42
C ALA A 63 5.36 -1.77 14.84
N PRO A 64 5.89 -2.42 15.89
CA PRO A 64 5.75 -1.95 17.26
C PRO A 64 6.18 -0.49 17.41
N LYS A 65 5.24 0.36 17.86
CA LYS A 65 5.51 1.80 18.09
C LYS A 65 6.42 2.04 19.29
N ALA A 66 6.43 1.12 20.25
CA ALA A 66 7.27 1.18 21.43
C ALA A 66 8.64 0.55 21.18
N ASP A 67 9.66 1.08 21.84
CA ASP A 67 10.98 0.48 21.88
C ASP A 67 10.94 -0.87 22.62
N ILE A 68 11.65 -1.84 22.07
CA ILE A 68 11.73 -3.22 22.56
C ILE A 68 13.05 -3.41 23.27
N VAL A 69 13.00 -3.97 24.49
CA VAL A 69 14.22 -4.37 25.21
C VAL A 69 14.59 -5.80 24.83
N MET A 70 15.68 -5.94 24.10
CA MET A 70 16.24 -7.23 23.73
C MET A 70 17.15 -7.73 24.85
N LYS A 71 16.70 -8.79 25.51
CA LYS A 71 17.48 -9.56 26.47
C LYS A 71 18.06 -10.77 25.73
N SER A 72 19.38 -10.94 25.82
CA SER A 72 20.00 -12.17 25.32
C SER A 72 19.56 -13.34 26.22
N PRO A 73 19.07 -14.44 25.64
CA PRO A 73 18.82 -15.65 26.41
C PRO A 73 20.17 -16.23 26.90
N GLY A 74 20.22 -16.65 28.16
CA GLY A 74 21.43 -17.21 28.80
C GLY A 74 22.27 -16.20 29.58
N ALA A 75 23.47 -16.63 30.01
CA ALA A 75 24.41 -15.84 30.81
C ALA A 75 25.15 -14.79 29.95
N ALA A 76 24.42 -13.83 29.42
CA ALA A 76 25.00 -12.77 28.60
C ALA A 76 25.94 -11.88 29.45
N THR A 77 27.16 -11.69 28.96
CA THR A 77 28.16 -10.86 29.64
C THR A 77 27.87 -9.37 29.50
N GLN A 78 27.18 -8.97 28.42
CA GLN A 78 26.82 -7.59 28.11
C GLN A 78 25.41 -7.23 28.62
N GLY A 79 25.14 -5.92 28.77
CA GLY A 79 23.82 -5.43 29.15
C GLY A 79 22.78 -5.54 28.03
N THR A 80 21.53 -5.23 28.37
CA THR A 80 20.40 -5.29 27.44
C THR A 80 20.54 -4.25 26.34
N VAL A 81 19.98 -4.56 25.16
CA VAL A 81 19.96 -3.65 24.01
C VAL A 81 18.53 -3.19 23.81
N THR A 82 18.33 -1.88 23.72
CA THR A 82 17.02 -1.31 23.37
C THR A 82 16.95 -1.07 21.87
N PHE A 83 15.96 -1.67 21.22
CA PHE A 83 15.72 -1.57 19.79
C PHE A 83 14.43 -0.79 19.52
N GLY A 84 14.49 0.21 18.64
CA GLY A 84 13.33 1.01 18.25
C GLY A 84 13.06 0.93 16.76
N HIS A 85 11.87 0.46 16.38
CA HIS A 85 11.43 0.42 14.98
C HIS A 85 11.33 1.81 14.37
N ALA A 86 10.99 2.83 15.15
CA ALA A 86 10.89 4.22 14.68
C ALA A 86 12.23 4.72 14.10
N LYS A 87 13.36 4.33 14.68
CA LYS A 87 14.71 4.70 14.19
C LYS A 87 15.11 3.95 12.92
N HIS A 88 14.43 2.84 12.63
CA HIS A 88 14.68 1.98 11.46
C HIS A 88 13.54 2.04 10.43
N GLY A 89 12.57 2.95 10.57
CA GLY A 89 11.39 3.02 9.69
C GLY A 89 11.68 3.35 8.23
N LYS A 90 12.92 3.75 7.90
CA LYS A 90 13.38 3.93 6.52
C LYS A 90 13.91 2.62 5.88
N GLN A 91 14.14 1.59 6.69
CA GLN A 91 14.59 0.28 6.23
C GLN A 91 13.39 -0.59 5.88
N LYS A 92 13.56 -1.56 4.99
CA LYS A 92 12.49 -2.49 4.65
C LYS A 92 12.35 -3.52 5.77
N CYS A 93 11.12 -3.98 6.00
CA CYS A 93 10.86 -5.03 6.99
C CYS A 93 11.68 -6.29 6.71
N GLU A 94 11.89 -6.60 5.43
CA GLU A 94 12.64 -7.75 4.93
C GLU A 94 14.16 -7.63 5.15
N ASP A 95 14.67 -6.43 5.43
CA ASP A 95 16.10 -6.25 5.72
C ASP A 95 16.46 -6.87 7.08
N CYS A 96 15.54 -6.90 8.04
CA CYS A 96 15.73 -7.58 9.32
C CYS A 96 14.93 -8.89 9.41
N HIS A 97 13.64 -8.86 9.03
CA HIS A 97 12.80 -10.04 8.93
C HIS A 97 12.98 -10.73 7.58
N HIS A 98 14.20 -11.13 7.29
CA HIS A 98 14.62 -11.70 6.00
C HIS A 98 13.96 -13.04 5.64
N LYS A 99 13.15 -13.61 6.56
CA LYS A 99 12.31 -14.80 6.37
C LYS A 99 10.81 -14.54 6.58
N MET A 100 10.36 -13.28 6.53
CA MET A 100 8.96 -12.89 6.79
C MET A 100 7.95 -13.54 5.84
N LYS A 101 8.38 -13.96 4.64
CA LYS A 101 7.54 -14.69 3.67
C LYS A 101 7.40 -16.18 4.00
N GLU A 102 8.41 -16.77 4.64
CA GLU A 102 8.42 -18.19 5.01
C GLU A 102 7.90 -18.43 6.42
N SER A 103 8.06 -17.47 7.34
CA SER A 103 7.65 -17.58 8.73
C SER A 103 6.93 -16.32 9.20
N LYS A 104 5.82 -16.52 9.91
CA LYS A 104 5.13 -15.45 10.65
C LYS A 104 5.86 -15.09 11.95
N ASP A 105 6.85 -15.88 12.36
CA ASP A 105 7.62 -15.59 13.55
C ASP A 105 8.69 -14.53 13.26
N MET A 106 8.52 -13.38 13.91
CA MET A 106 9.40 -12.23 13.76
C MET A 106 10.59 -12.28 14.74
N LYS A 107 10.64 -13.27 15.64
CA LYS A 107 11.72 -13.42 16.62
C LYS A 107 12.92 -14.11 15.98
N CYS A 108 14.07 -13.44 15.97
CA CYS A 108 15.32 -14.01 15.47
C CYS A 108 15.71 -15.28 16.26
N ALA A 109 15.43 -15.30 17.57
CA ALA A 109 15.79 -16.41 18.47
C ALA A 109 15.10 -17.74 18.13
N SER A 110 14.04 -17.74 17.33
CA SER A 110 13.34 -18.97 16.95
C SER A 110 14.12 -19.81 15.95
N CYS A 111 14.95 -19.17 15.10
CA CYS A 111 15.82 -19.84 14.13
C CYS A 111 17.31 -19.71 14.50
N HIS A 112 17.71 -18.56 15.04
CA HIS A 112 19.07 -18.28 15.51
C HIS A 112 19.17 -18.60 17.00
N ASN A 113 19.05 -19.87 17.38
CA ASN A 113 18.92 -20.31 18.76
C ASN A 113 20.22 -20.89 19.36
N ASP A 114 21.31 -20.97 18.60
CA ASP A 114 22.58 -21.44 19.13
C ASP A 114 23.27 -20.33 19.93
N LEU A 115 23.36 -20.52 21.24
CA LEU A 115 23.98 -19.60 22.19
C LEU A 115 25.44 -19.94 22.50
N LYS A 116 25.93 -21.10 22.03
CA LYS A 116 27.29 -21.56 22.27
C LYS A 116 28.22 -21.05 21.18
N GLU A 117 27.82 -21.25 19.94
CA GLU A 117 28.61 -20.83 18.79
C GLU A 117 28.45 -19.34 18.51
N LYS A 118 29.57 -18.70 18.15
CA LYS A 118 29.60 -17.27 17.75
C LYS A 118 29.59 -17.06 16.24
N LYS A 119 29.59 -18.15 15.47
CA LYS A 119 29.67 -18.16 14.01
C LYS A 119 28.63 -19.12 13.45
N GLY A 120 28.33 -18.96 12.17
CA GLY A 120 27.36 -19.79 11.45
C GLY A 120 25.94 -19.23 11.51
N ASP A 121 25.08 -19.79 10.66
CA ASP A 121 23.75 -19.21 10.42
C ASP A 121 22.80 -19.43 11.58
N LYS A 122 22.96 -20.46 12.40
CA LYS A 122 22.09 -20.71 13.57
C LYS A 122 22.56 -19.97 14.84
N SER A 123 23.73 -19.32 14.80
CA SER A 123 24.27 -18.61 15.96
C SER A 123 23.46 -17.37 16.27
N TYR A 124 22.97 -17.29 17.51
CA TYR A 124 22.29 -16.11 18.03
C TYR A 124 23.23 -14.89 18.03
N TYR A 125 24.49 -15.09 18.42
CA TYR A 125 25.47 -14.00 18.42
C TYR A 125 25.73 -13.47 17.01
N ASN A 126 25.94 -14.37 16.05
CA ASN A 126 26.26 -14.02 14.67
C ASN A 126 25.10 -13.27 13.99
N ALA A 127 23.85 -13.63 14.30
CA ALA A 127 22.66 -12.96 13.75
C ALA A 127 22.67 -11.43 13.96
N TYR A 128 23.23 -10.94 15.08
CA TYR A 128 23.30 -9.50 15.37
C TYR A 128 24.68 -8.87 15.09
N HIS A 129 25.76 -9.66 15.12
CA HIS A 129 27.14 -9.16 15.08
C HIS A 129 27.91 -9.49 13.79
N ALA A 130 27.32 -10.17 12.82
CA ALA A 130 27.99 -10.51 11.57
C ALA A 130 28.40 -9.25 10.76
N PRO A 131 29.69 -8.89 10.68
CA PRO A 131 30.10 -7.60 10.10
C PRO A 131 29.85 -7.50 8.59
N THR A 132 29.61 -8.63 7.92
CA THR A 132 29.39 -8.73 6.48
C THR A 132 27.92 -8.87 6.10
N SER A 133 27.02 -9.07 7.08
CA SER A 133 25.59 -9.27 6.81
C SER A 133 24.80 -7.99 7.00
N ASN A 134 24.08 -7.57 5.96
CA ASN A 134 23.14 -6.45 6.04
C ASN A 134 21.89 -6.77 6.88
N HIS A 135 21.65 -8.04 7.21
CA HIS A 135 20.57 -8.46 8.12
C HIS A 135 20.95 -8.34 9.59
N SER A 136 22.24 -8.15 9.89
CA SER A 136 22.73 -7.96 11.24
C SER A 136 22.82 -6.48 11.61
N CYS A 137 22.67 -6.17 12.89
CA CYS A 137 22.81 -4.81 13.41
C CYS A 137 24.19 -4.24 13.08
N LEU A 138 25.25 -4.99 13.39
CA LEU A 138 26.62 -4.51 13.21
C LEU A 138 27.00 -4.36 11.73
N GLY A 139 26.61 -5.31 10.88
CA GLY A 139 26.96 -5.29 9.47
C GLY A 139 26.28 -4.15 8.73
N CYS A 140 24.98 -3.94 8.93
CA CYS A 140 24.27 -2.80 8.34
C CYS A 140 24.84 -1.47 8.84
N HIS A 141 25.06 -1.31 10.15
CA HIS A 141 25.64 -0.08 10.70
C HIS A 141 27.05 0.22 10.16
N LYS A 142 27.87 -0.80 9.95
CA LYS A 142 29.20 -0.65 9.33
C LYS A 142 29.10 -0.28 7.85
N SER A 143 28.22 -0.95 7.12
CA SER A 143 28.01 -0.75 5.68
C SER A 143 27.51 0.68 5.39
N MET A 144 26.47 1.11 6.10
CA MET A 144 25.88 2.44 5.93
C MET A 144 26.64 3.55 6.67
N LYS A 145 27.61 3.18 7.51
CA LYS A 145 28.30 4.08 8.47
C LYS A 145 27.31 4.91 9.30
N GLN A 146 26.18 4.31 9.64
CA GLN A 146 25.07 4.93 10.37
C GLN A 146 24.70 4.03 11.53
N GLY A 147 24.58 4.62 12.72
CA GLY A 147 24.25 3.90 13.93
C GLY A 147 25.48 3.40 14.72
N PRO A 148 25.23 2.87 15.93
CA PRO A 148 26.29 2.45 16.84
C PRO A 148 26.99 1.16 16.36
N THR A 149 28.32 1.18 16.31
CA THR A 149 29.15 0.01 16.00
C THR A 149 30.04 -0.45 17.18
N ALA A 150 30.14 0.38 18.23
CA ALA A 150 30.88 0.07 19.44
C ALA A 150 30.01 -0.67 20.47
N CYS A 151 30.60 -1.62 21.20
CA CYS A 151 29.88 -2.50 22.13
C CYS A 151 29.04 -1.71 23.16
N ASN A 152 29.63 -0.69 23.78
CA ASN A 152 28.98 0.13 24.82
C ASN A 152 27.95 1.15 24.28
N LYS A 153 27.78 1.25 22.97
CA LYS A 153 26.78 2.12 22.36
C LYS A 153 25.47 1.38 22.07
N CYS A 154 25.52 0.05 21.98
CA CYS A 154 24.33 -0.81 21.90
C CYS A 154 24.01 -1.45 23.25
N HIS A 155 25.03 -1.96 23.95
CA HIS A 155 24.87 -2.61 25.25
C HIS A 155 24.90 -1.56 26.35
N ALA A 156 23.77 -1.39 27.04
CA ALA A 156 23.71 -0.56 28.24
C ALA A 156 24.71 -1.09 29.28
N LYS A 157 25.34 -0.18 30.05
CA LYS A 157 26.08 -0.59 31.25
C LYS A 157 25.09 -1.28 32.19
N LYS A 158 25.47 -2.48 32.65
CA LYS A 158 24.71 -3.24 33.64
C LYS A 158 24.60 -2.48 34.95
#